data_AF-A0A6M0BA32-F1
#
_entry.id   AF-A0A6M0BA32-F1
#
_cell.length_a   1.000
_cell.length_b   1.000
_cell.length_c   1.000
_cell.angle_alpha   90.00
_cell.angle_beta   90.00
_cell.angle_gamma   90.00
#
_symmetry.space_group_name_H-M   'P 1'
#
loop_
_entity.id
_entity.type
_entity.pdbx_description
1 polymer ?
#
loop_
_entity_poly.entity_id
_entity_poly.type
_entity_poly.pdbx_seq_one_letter_code
_entity_poly.pdbx_strand_id
1 'polypeptide(L)'
;LQPFEISRYLPVSGVQSLVDSAVASCLLPLFDSPQSMPSLVERWQRLRPVDPVTLESISDQKAFDTVKEALMGLENYGYVLVEG
;
A
#
# COMPACT_ATOMS: atom_id res chain seq x y z
N LEU A 1 -12.36 27.58 -34.63
CA LEU A 1 -12.92 26.84 -33.47
C LEU A 1 -12.15 27.26 -32.23
N GLN A 2 -12.83 27.66 -31.15
CA GLN A 2 -12.17 27.95 -29.87
C GLN A 2 -11.98 26.65 -29.09
N PRO A 3 -10.78 26.34 -28.58
CA PRO A 3 -10.55 25.15 -27.77
C PRO A 3 -11.34 25.19 -26.46
N PHE A 4 -11.95 24.07 -26.08
CA PHE A 4 -12.67 23.89 -24.81
C PHE A 4 -11.78 23.11 -23.83
N GLU A 5 -11.49 23.69 -22.66
CA GLU A 5 -10.64 23.09 -21.63
C GLU A 5 -11.41 22.04 -20.82
N ILE A 6 -11.57 20.85 -21.40
CA ILE A 6 -12.33 19.74 -20.80
C ILE A 6 -11.66 19.14 -19.55
N SER A 7 -10.36 19.38 -19.33
CA SER A 7 -9.58 18.89 -18.18
C SER A 7 -10.07 19.38 -16.81
N ARG A 8 -10.84 20.47 -16.77
CA ARG A 8 -11.49 20.93 -15.53
C ARG A 8 -12.69 20.08 -15.09
N TYR A 9 -13.19 19.23 -15.99
CA TYR A 9 -14.36 18.37 -15.78
C TYR A 9 -14.03 16.89 -15.81
N LEU A 10 -12.90 16.53 -16.43
CA LEU A 10 -12.38 15.17 -16.43
C LEU A 10 -11.20 15.12 -15.45
N PRO A 11 -11.32 14.43 -14.30
CA PRO A 11 -10.19 14.14 -13.45
C PRO A 11 -9.34 13.08 -14.17
N VAL A 12 -8.64 13.48 -15.24
CA VAL A 12 -7.64 12.65 -15.88
C VAL A 12 -6.40 12.75 -14.99
N SER A 13 -6.44 12.02 -13.89
CA SER A 13 -5.29 11.81 -13.01
C SER A 13 -4.32 10.90 -13.76
N GLY A 14 -3.56 11.46 -14.71
CA GLY A 14 -2.42 10.80 -15.34
C GLY A 14 -1.23 10.59 -14.39
N VAL A 15 -1.48 10.56 -13.08
CA VAL A 15 -0.47 10.33 -12.06
C VAL A 15 -0.31 8.83 -11.91
N GLN A 16 0.79 8.30 -12.44
CA GLN A 16 1.17 6.92 -12.15
C GLN A 16 1.57 6.83 -10.68
N SER A 17 0.78 6.12 -9.88
CA SER A 17 1.14 5.79 -8.50
C SER A 17 2.03 4.56 -8.51
N LEU A 18 3.28 4.72 -8.07
CA LEU A 18 4.21 3.62 -7.90
C LEU A 18 4.19 3.16 -6.44
N VAL A 19 4.24 1.85 -6.24
CA VAL A 19 4.35 1.22 -4.92
C VAL A 19 5.52 0.23 -4.95
N ASP A 20 6.21 0.07 -3.83
CA ASP A 20 7.25 -0.94 -3.70
C ASP A 20 6.69 -2.35 -3.98
N SER A 21 7.45 -3.18 -4.70
CA SER A 21 7.03 -4.53 -5.09
C SER A 21 6.70 -5.45 -3.91
N ALA A 22 7.41 -5.31 -2.78
CA ALA A 22 7.12 -6.11 -1.58
C ALA A 22 5.83 -5.62 -0.91
N VAL A 23 5.60 -4.30 -0.89
CA VAL A 23 4.33 -3.73 -0.40
C VAL A 23 3.17 -4.21 -1.27
N ALA A 24 3.29 -4.13 -2.60
CA ALA A 24 2.29 -4.68 -3.51
C ALA A 24 2.02 -6.16 -3.22
N SER A 25 3.07 -6.98 -3.12
CA SER A 25 2.98 -8.42 -2.85
C SER A 25 2.33 -8.74 -1.50
N CYS A 26 2.58 -7.92 -0.48
CA CYS A 26 1.99 -8.03 0.84
C CYS A 26 0.47 -7.75 0.80
N LEU A 27 0.05 -6.78 0.00
CA LEU A 27 -1.33 -6.32 -0.07
C LEU A 27 -2.20 -7.09 -1.09
N LEU A 28 -1.61 -7.89 -1.98
CA LEU A 28 -2.33 -8.71 -2.96
C LEU A 28 -3.58 -9.44 -2.41
N PRO A 29 -3.57 -10.06 -1.21
CA PRO A 29 -4.74 -10.77 -0.69
C PRO A 29 -5.99 -9.88 -0.48
N LEU A 30 -5.81 -8.55 -0.35
CA LEU A 30 -6.93 -7.60 -0.23
C LEU A 30 -7.80 -7.53 -1.49
N PHE A 31 -7.27 -7.96 -2.65
CA PHE A 31 -8.03 -8.00 -3.90
C PHE A 31 -9.08 -9.12 -3.91
N ASP A 32 -8.85 -10.18 -3.13
CA ASP A 32 -9.75 -11.33 -3.04
C ASP A 32 -10.73 -11.19 -1.87
N SER A 33 -10.25 -10.70 -0.72
CA SER A 33 -11.06 -10.60 0.51
C SER A 33 -10.47 -9.65 1.54
N PRO A 34 -11.28 -9.10 2.46
CA PRO A 34 -10.78 -8.32 3.60
C PRO A 34 -9.73 -9.09 4.40
N GLN A 35 -8.67 -8.41 4.83
CA GLN A 35 -7.58 -9.01 5.59
C GLN A 35 -7.47 -8.39 6.97
N SER A 36 -7.10 -9.20 7.96
CA SER A 36 -6.74 -8.68 9.28
C SER A 36 -5.34 -8.09 9.26
N MET A 37 -5.10 -7.07 10.09
CA MET A 37 -3.76 -6.50 10.25
C MET A 37 -2.69 -7.54 10.64
N PRO A 38 -2.94 -8.45 11.62
CA PRO A 38 -1.98 -9.53 11.92
C PRO A 38 -1.64 -10.43 10.72
N SER A 39 -2.62 -10.77 9.89
CA SER A 39 -2.39 -11.58 8.68
C SER A 39 -1.48 -10.88 7.67
N LEU A 40 -1.64 -9.56 7.52
CA LEU A 40 -0.78 -8.76 6.64
C LEU A 40 0.64 -8.62 7.21
N VAL A 41 0.77 -8.44 8.52
CA VAL A 41 2.08 -8.37 9.21
C VAL A 41 2.87 -9.68 9.06
N GLU A 42 2.22 -10.82 9.30
CA GLU A 42 2.85 -12.13 9.11
C GLU A 42 3.30 -12.33 7.67
N ARG A 43 2.47 -11.91 6.70
CA ARG A 43 2.80 -11.97 5.28
C ARG A 43 3.99 -11.07 4.94
N TRP A 44 4.05 -9.85 5.48
CA TRP A 44 5.18 -8.94 5.30
C TRP A 44 6.49 -9.59 5.75
N GLN A 45 6.51 -10.18 6.95
CA GLN A 45 7.71 -10.84 7.48
C GLN A 45 8.13 -12.06 6.64
N ARG A 46 7.19 -12.79 6.05
CA ARG A 46 7.53 -13.89 5.13
C ARG A 46 8.16 -13.39 3.82
N LEU A 47 7.74 -12.22 3.33
CA LEU A 47 8.27 -11.61 2.10
C LEU A 47 9.59 -10.86 2.35
N ARG A 48 9.74 -10.26 3.53
CA ARG A 48 10.88 -9.48 3.98
C ARG A 48 11.30 -9.97 5.38
N PRO A 49 11.97 -11.13 5.48
CA PRO A 49 12.37 -11.68 6.78
C PRO A 49 13.46 -10.85 7.45
N VAL A 50 14.26 -10.13 6.66
CA VAL A 50 15.37 -9.31 7.13
C VAL A 50 15.25 -7.88 6.61
N ASP A 51 15.68 -6.92 7.41
CA ASP A 51 15.83 -5.53 7.00
C ASP A 51 16.98 -5.44 5.98
N PRO A 52 16.78 -4.86 4.79
CA PRO A 52 17.81 -4.83 3.75
C PRO A 52 18.98 -3.91 4.08
N VAL A 53 18.84 -3.01 5.05
CA VAL A 53 19.88 -2.08 5.49
C VAL A 53 20.68 -2.64 6.66
N THR A 54 20.01 -3.19 7.68
CA THR A 54 20.68 -3.71 8.89
C THR A 54 21.05 -5.19 8.78
N LEU A 55 20.39 -5.95 7.89
CA LEU A 55 20.47 -7.40 7.76
C LEU A 55 19.97 -8.17 8.99
N GLU A 56 19.28 -7.49 9.90
CA GLU A 56 18.67 -8.09 11.08
C GLU A 56 17.22 -8.53 10.79
N SER A 57 16.72 -9.47 11.59
CA SER A 57 15.33 -9.91 11.49
C SER A 57 14.37 -8.74 11.74
N ILE A 58 13.34 -8.62 10.91
CA ILE A 58 12.31 -7.58 11.11
C ILE A 58 11.45 -7.97 12.33
N SER A 59 11.39 -7.10 13.32
CA SER A 59 10.51 -7.28 14.48
C SER A 59 9.04 -7.11 14.11
N ASP A 60 8.15 -7.72 14.88
CA ASP A 60 6.70 -7.61 14.68
C ASP A 60 6.24 -6.15 14.68
N GLN A 61 6.79 -5.33 15.59
CA GLN A 61 6.47 -3.91 15.66
C GLN A 61 6.89 -3.17 14.38
N LYS A 62 8.10 -3.43 13.87
CA LYS A 62 8.59 -2.78 12.65
C LYS A 62 7.78 -3.20 11.42
N ALA A 63 7.40 -4.47 11.35
CA ALA A 63 6.52 -4.99 10.31
C ALA A 63 5.13 -4.35 10.38
N PHE A 64 4.53 -4.26 11.58
CA PHE A 64 3.27 -3.57 11.81
C PHE A 64 3.31 -2.11 11.37
N ASP A 65 4.32 -1.36 11.80
CA ASP A 65 4.46 0.05 11.45
C ASP A 65 4.56 0.24 9.93
N THR A 66 5.32 -0.63 9.26
CA THR A 66 5.49 -0.59 7.80
C THR A 66 4.19 -0.88 7.04
N VAL A 67 3.46 -1.93 7.44
CA VAL A 67 2.17 -2.29 6.83
C VAL A 67 1.13 -1.19 7.08
N LYS A 68 1.11 -0.63 8.31
CA LYS A 68 0.22 0.47 8.67
C LYS A 68 0.49 1.71 7.82
N GLU A 69 1.74 2.14 7.67
CA GLU A 69 2.10 3.29 6.85
C GLU A 69 1.68 3.10 5.39
N ALA A 70 1.88 1.90 4.83
CA ALA A 70 1.42 1.58 3.48
C ALA A 70 -0.11 1.69 3.33
N LEU A 71 -0.87 1.12 4.29
CA LEU A 71 -2.32 1.17 4.28
C LEU A 71 -2.86 2.59 4.46
N MET A 72 -2.29 3.38 5.38
CA MET A 72 -2.67 4.79 5.56
C MET A 72 -2.40 5.62 4.30
N GLY A 73 -1.28 5.34 3.61
CA GLY A 73 -0.99 5.96 2.32
C GLY A 73 -2.09 5.66 1.31
N LEU A 74 -2.45 4.39 1.16
CA LEU A 74 -3.50 3.95 0.22
C LEU A 74 -4.89 4.46 0.59
N GLU A 75 -5.23 4.50 1.87
CA GLU A 75 -6.49 5.06 2.38
C GLU A 75 -6.62 6.55 2.05
N ASN A 76 -5.55 7.33 2.24
CA ASN A 76 -5.55 8.76 1.89
C ASN A 76 -5.80 9.02 0.39
N TYR A 77 -5.44 8.06 -0.47
CA TYR A 77 -5.73 8.12 -1.91
C TYR A 77 -7.04 7.40 -2.30
N GLY A 78 -7.77 6.85 -1.34
CA GLY A 78 -9.06 6.18 -1.55
C GLY A 78 -8.98 4.77 -2.14
N TYR A 79 -7.81 4.10 -2.07
CA TYR A 79 -7.63 2.75 -2.61
C TYR A 79 -8.05 1.64 -1.65
N VAL A 80 -7.99 1.89 -0.34
CA VAL A 80 -8.31 0.91 0.72
C VAL A 80 -9.16 1.61 1.79
N LEU A 81 -10.06 0.85 2.41
CA LEU A 81 -10.77 1.26 3.62
C LEU A 81 -10.15 0.54 4.82
N VAL A 82 -9.75 1.28 5.85
CA VAL A 82 -9.25 0.70 7.10
C VAL A 82 -10.33 0.81 8.17
N GLU A 83 -10.68 -0.32 8.78
CA GLU A 83 -11.61 -0.38 9.91
C GLU A 83 -10.81 -0.40 11.24
N GLY A 84 -11.25 0.41 12.21
CA GLY A 84 -10.60 0.59 13.51
C GLY A 84 -11.36 -0.05 14.67
#